data_AF-A0AAU8D9V4-F1
#
_entry.id   AF-A0AAU8D9V4-F1
#
_cell.length_a   1.000
_cell.length_b   1.000
_cell.length_c   1.000
_cell.angle_alpha   90.00
_cell.angle_beta   90.00
_cell.angle_gamma   90.00
#
_symmetry.space_group_name_H-M   'P 1'
#
loop_
_entity.id
_entity.type
_entity.pdbx_description
1 polymer ?
#
loop_
_entity_poly.entity_id
_entity_poly.type
_entity_poly.pdbx_seq_one_letter_code
_entity_poly.pdbx_strand_id
1 'polypeptide(L)'
;MAIYREKDIFERRNAANEAKKALLERFKAKPDPNDPQVLAKQAERKAILEAREKRAAEKEKLRQEKLAREAVERAEREAAAEAARIAAEEAAAAEAKAKEAEETERIARLLADEAERKAKRDARYAARKQRKRFG
;
A
#
# COMPACT_ATOMS: atom_id res chain seq x y z
N MET A 1 7.21 -7.11 52.71
CA MET A 1 5.79 -6.72 52.59
C MET A 1 5.63 -5.34 53.22
N ALA A 2 5.37 -4.30 52.42
CA ALA A 2 5.09 -2.97 52.98
C ALA A 2 3.67 -2.99 53.57
N ILE A 3 3.58 -2.96 54.89
CA ILE A 3 2.30 -2.86 55.60
C ILE A 3 1.78 -1.45 55.35
N TYR A 4 0.77 -1.32 54.48
CA TYR A 4 0.10 -0.06 54.24
C TYR A 4 -0.71 0.30 55.49
N ARG A 5 -0.19 1.23 56.29
CA ARG A 5 -0.92 1.79 57.43
C ARG A 5 -1.97 2.76 56.89
N GLU A 6 -3.23 2.43 57.09
CA GLU A 6 -4.32 3.33 56.75
C GLU A 6 -4.27 4.55 57.68
N LYS A 7 -4.15 5.75 57.09
CA LYS A 7 -4.08 7.00 57.86
C LYS A 7 -5.40 7.24 58.56
N ASP A 8 -5.33 7.52 59.86
CA ASP A 8 -6.49 7.83 60.68
C ASP A 8 -7.22 9.08 60.12
N ILE A 9 -8.51 9.22 60.41
CA ILE A 9 -9.37 10.32 59.94
C ILE A 9 -8.75 11.68 60.31
N PHE A 10 -8.16 11.78 61.50
CA PHE A 10 -7.46 13.00 61.94
C PHE A 10 -6.19 13.29 61.13
N GLU A 11 -5.40 12.27 60.82
CA GLU A 11 -4.20 12.41 59.98
C GLU A 11 -4.56 12.83 58.55
N ARG A 12 -5.63 12.27 57.98
CA ARG A 12 -6.14 12.67 56.66
C ARG A 12 -6.63 14.11 56.65
N ARG A 13 -7.37 14.52 57.69
CA ARG A 13 -7.87 15.89 57.84
C ARG A 13 -6.72 16.90 57.99
N ASN A 14 -5.73 16.57 58.82
CA ASN A 14 -4.57 17.43 59.04
C ASN A 14 -3.73 17.56 57.77
N ALA A 15 -3.47 16.46 57.05
CA ALA A 15 -2.76 16.50 55.76
C ALA A 15 -3.52 17.33 54.70
N ALA A 16 -4.86 17.24 54.64
CA ALA A 16 -5.66 18.07 53.74
C ALA A 16 -5.60 19.56 54.12
N ASN A 17 -5.60 19.87 55.42
CA ASN A 17 -5.47 21.24 55.91
C ASN A 17 -4.07 21.82 55.63
N GLU A 18 -3.02 21.04 55.81
CA GLU A 18 -1.65 21.41 55.46
C GLU A 18 -1.49 21.63 53.95
N ALA A 19 -2.06 20.75 53.12
CA ALA A 19 -2.06 20.92 51.68
C ALA A 19 -2.77 22.21 51.25
N LYS A 20 -3.92 22.55 51.86
CA LYS A 20 -4.63 23.81 51.61
C LYS A 20 -3.83 25.02 52.08
N LYS A 21 -3.20 24.95 53.26
CA LYS A 21 -2.30 26.02 53.75
C LYS A 21 -1.14 26.24 52.80
N ALA A 22 -0.47 25.16 52.37
CA ALA A 22 0.63 25.23 51.41
C ALA A 22 0.19 25.82 50.05
N LEU A 23 -1.01 25.50 49.56
CA LEU A 23 -1.56 26.11 48.34
C LEU A 23 -1.81 27.62 48.50
N LEU A 24 -2.37 28.04 49.64
CA LEU A 24 -2.61 29.45 49.94
C LEU A 24 -1.30 30.23 50.12
N GLU A 25 -0.31 29.64 50.79
CA GLU A 25 1.02 30.24 50.93
C GLU A 25 1.71 30.39 49.58
N ARG A 26 1.65 29.36 48.71
CA ARG A 26 2.17 29.45 47.33
C ARG A 26 1.45 30.50 46.49
N PHE A 27 0.15 30.69 46.70
CA PHE A 27 -0.62 31.72 46.01
C PHE A 27 -0.21 33.12 46.48
N LYS A 28 -0.06 33.31 47.80
CA LYS A 28 0.40 34.58 48.40
C LYS A 28 1.85 34.92 48.03
N ALA A 29 2.72 33.92 47.94
CA ALA A 29 4.13 34.07 47.56
C ALA A 29 4.34 34.16 46.04
N LYS A 30 3.27 34.09 45.24
CA LYS A 30 3.36 34.20 43.79
C LYS A 30 3.76 35.64 43.43
N PRO A 31 4.84 35.85 42.67
CA PRO A 31 5.23 37.18 42.21
C PRO A 31 4.14 37.80 41.34
N ASP A 32 4.02 39.13 41.37
CA ASP A 32 3.06 39.88 40.58
C ASP A 32 3.24 39.57 39.08
N PRO A 33 2.17 39.51 38.29
CA PRO A 33 2.28 39.36 36.84
C PRO A 33 3.17 40.41 36.15
N ASN A 34 3.32 41.59 36.75
CA ASN A 34 4.17 42.68 36.26
C ASN A 34 5.58 42.66 36.87
N ASP A 35 5.93 41.66 37.67
CA ASP A 35 7.30 41.49 38.16
C ASP A 35 8.25 41.27 36.96
N PRO A 36 9.37 42.00 36.88
CA PRO A 36 10.29 41.91 35.75
C PRO A 36 10.81 40.49 35.51
N GLN A 37 10.97 39.66 36.54
CA GLN A 37 11.40 38.26 36.39
C GLN A 37 10.30 37.38 35.78
N VAL A 38 9.04 37.65 36.09
CA VAL A 38 7.88 36.93 35.52
C VAL A 38 7.71 37.31 34.06
N LEU A 39 7.82 38.60 33.72
CA LEU A 39 7.78 39.09 32.35
C LEU A 39 8.92 38.51 31.50
N ALA A 40 10.15 38.46 32.03
CA ALA A 40 11.29 37.87 31.35
C ALA A 40 11.05 36.38 31.03
N LYS A 41 10.56 35.60 32.00
CA LYS A 41 10.21 34.18 31.80
C LYS A 41 9.08 33.99 30.78
N GLN A 42 8.09 34.89 30.78
CA GLN A 42 7.01 34.84 29.79
C GLN A 42 7.53 35.16 28.38
N ALA A 43 8.39 36.16 28.24
CA ALA A 43 9.00 36.53 26.97
C ALA A 43 9.88 35.39 26.41
N GLU A 44 10.70 34.76 27.26
CA GLU A 44 11.51 33.60 26.90
C GLU A 44 10.64 32.42 26.43
N ARG A 45 9.56 32.10 27.17
CA ARG A 45 8.62 31.05 26.77
C ARG A 45 7.94 31.36 25.44
N LYS A 46 7.53 32.61 25.21
CA LYS A 46 6.94 33.04 23.93
C LYS A 46 7.95 32.85 22.78
N ALA A 47 9.19 33.29 22.96
CA ALA A 47 10.24 33.10 21.95
C ALA A 47 10.49 31.61 21.63
N ILE A 48 10.48 30.73 22.65
CA ILE A 48 10.61 29.28 22.44
C ILE A 48 9.42 28.71 21.69
N LEU A 49 8.19 29.14 22.01
CA LEU A 49 6.98 28.69 21.32
C LEU A 49 6.99 29.13 19.86
N GLU A 50 7.30 30.40 19.58
CA GLU A 50 7.43 30.92 18.21
C GLU A 50 8.50 30.16 17.42
N ALA A 51 9.65 29.85 18.03
CA ALA A 51 10.70 29.07 17.38
C ALA A 51 10.29 27.60 17.14
N ARG A 52 9.40 27.04 17.98
CA ARG A 52 8.83 25.70 17.76
C ARG A 52 7.79 25.72 16.65
N GLU A 53 6.93 26.73 16.61
CA GLU A 53 5.91 26.91 15.57
C GLU A 53 6.55 27.07 14.19
N LYS A 54 7.62 27.88 14.08
CA LYS A 54 8.38 28.01 12.83
C LYS A 54 8.95 26.68 12.35
N ARG A 55 9.61 25.92 13.23
CA ARG A 55 10.14 24.59 12.90
C ARG A 55 9.05 23.58 12.55
N ALA A 56 7.90 23.63 13.23
CA ALA A 56 6.77 22.77 12.92
C ALA A 56 6.19 23.08 11.54
N ALA A 57 6.04 24.36 11.20
CA ALA A 57 5.56 24.79 9.89
C ALA A 57 6.52 24.37 8.77
N GLU A 58 7.83 24.52 8.95
CA GLU A 58 8.83 24.05 7.98
C GLU A 58 8.79 22.53 7.81
N LYS A 59 8.71 21.79 8.92
CA LYS A 59 8.63 20.33 8.89
C LYS A 59 7.35 19.85 8.19
N GLU A 60 6.23 20.52 8.41
CA GLU A 60 4.97 20.17 7.76
C GLU A 60 5.03 20.44 6.26
N LYS A 61 5.59 21.57 5.82
CA LYS A 61 5.84 21.83 4.38
C LYS A 61 6.69 20.73 3.74
N LEU A 62 7.80 20.37 4.37
CA LEU A 62 8.68 19.31 3.87
C LEU A 62 7.99 17.94 3.86
N ARG A 63 7.11 17.67 4.83
CA ARG A 63 6.32 16.43 4.87
C ARG A 63 5.32 16.40 3.71
N GLN A 64 4.61 17.49 3.46
CA GLN A 64 3.65 17.59 2.36
C GLN A 64 4.35 17.45 1.00
N GLU A 65 5.51 18.08 0.81
CA GLU A 65 6.32 17.91 -0.40
C GLU A 65 6.77 16.46 -0.61
N LYS A 66 7.23 15.78 0.45
CA LYS A 66 7.61 14.36 0.38
C LYS A 66 6.43 13.46 0.05
N LEU A 67 5.29 13.65 0.72
CA LEU A 67 4.07 12.89 0.44
C LEU A 67 3.60 13.10 -1.01
N ALA A 68 3.69 14.32 -1.54
CA ALA A 68 3.35 14.61 -2.92
C ALA A 68 4.29 13.88 -3.90
N ARG A 69 5.60 13.88 -3.64
CA ARG A 69 6.58 13.15 -4.47
C ARG A 69 6.38 11.64 -4.42
N GLU A 70 6.19 11.08 -3.22
CA GLU A 70 5.92 9.65 -3.04
C GLU A 70 4.62 9.22 -3.72
N ALA A 71 3.58 10.06 -3.69
CA ALA A 71 2.32 9.80 -4.37
C ALA A 71 2.49 9.76 -5.90
N VAL A 72 3.24 10.70 -6.48
CA VAL A 72 3.54 10.72 -7.92
C VAL A 72 4.36 9.50 -8.31
N GLU A 73 5.46 9.22 -7.60
CA GLU A 73 6.31 8.07 -7.88
C GLU A 73 5.55 6.75 -7.76
N ARG A 74 4.67 6.62 -6.76
CA ARG A 74 3.82 5.45 -6.60
C ARG A 74 2.84 5.30 -7.76
N ALA A 75 2.19 6.39 -8.18
CA ALA A 75 1.28 6.36 -9.33
C ALA A 75 2.00 5.98 -10.62
N GLU A 76 3.22 6.49 -10.85
CA GLU A 76 4.05 6.13 -12.01
C GLU A 76 4.44 4.65 -11.99
N ARG A 77 4.86 4.12 -10.84
CA ARG A 77 5.19 2.69 -10.69
C ARG A 77 3.97 1.80 -10.90
N GLU A 78 2.82 2.17 -10.35
CA GLU A 78 1.57 1.42 -10.52
C GLU A 78 1.12 1.44 -11.98
N ALA A 79 1.20 2.59 -12.66
CA ALA A 79 0.89 2.70 -14.08
C ALA A 79 1.84 1.87 -14.96
N ALA A 80 3.14 1.88 -14.66
CA ALA A 80 4.13 1.06 -15.38
C ALA A 80 3.90 -0.44 -15.16
N ALA A 81 3.57 -0.85 -13.93
CA ALA A 81 3.27 -2.24 -13.61
C ALA A 81 1.99 -2.72 -14.32
N GLU A 82 0.95 -1.90 -14.37
CA GLU A 82 -0.29 -2.23 -15.06
C GLU A 82 -0.08 -2.32 -16.58
N ALA A 83 0.68 -1.37 -17.16
CA ALA A 83 1.03 -1.42 -18.57
C ALA A 83 1.84 -2.68 -18.92
N ALA A 84 2.79 -3.08 -18.07
CA ALA A 84 3.54 -4.31 -18.25
C ALA A 84 2.64 -5.56 -18.13
N ARG A 85 1.65 -5.56 -17.23
CA ARG A 85 0.68 -6.65 -17.09
C ARG A 85 -0.17 -6.79 -18.35
N ILE A 86 -0.70 -5.68 -18.86
CA ILE A 86 -1.52 -5.65 -20.09
C ILE A 86 -0.69 -6.17 -21.27
N ALA A 87 0.54 -5.67 -21.45
CA ALA A 87 1.42 -6.11 -22.53
C ALA A 87 1.75 -7.62 -22.44
N ALA A 88 1.96 -8.15 -21.23
CA ALA A 88 2.19 -9.58 -21.04
C ALA A 88 0.94 -10.42 -21.34
N GLU A 89 -0.25 -9.94 -20.96
CA GLU A 89 -1.52 -10.60 -21.26
C GLU A 89 -1.81 -10.62 -22.77
N GLU A 90 -1.60 -9.49 -23.46
CA GLU A 90 -1.74 -9.40 -24.91
C GLU A 90 -0.76 -10.31 -25.64
N ALA A 91 0.51 -10.37 -25.20
CA ALA A 91 1.50 -11.27 -25.76
C ALA A 91 1.12 -12.75 -25.56
N ALA A 92 0.66 -13.12 -24.37
CA ALA A 92 0.20 -14.48 -24.09
C ALA A 92 -1.03 -14.86 -24.92
N ALA A 93 -1.98 -13.93 -25.09
CA ALA A 93 -3.16 -14.14 -25.93
C ALA A 93 -2.80 -14.28 -27.42
N ALA A 94 -1.83 -13.50 -27.90
CA ALA A 94 -1.32 -13.61 -29.26
C ALA A 94 -0.61 -14.96 -29.49
N GLU A 95 0.22 -15.40 -28.54
CA GLU A 95 0.89 -16.70 -28.60
C GLU A 95 -0.11 -17.86 -28.59
N ALA A 96 -1.13 -17.80 -27.73
CA ALA A 96 -2.18 -18.82 -27.69
C ALA A 96 -2.91 -18.93 -29.03
N LYS A 97 -3.31 -17.79 -29.63
CA LYS A 97 -3.95 -17.77 -30.96
C LYS A 97 -3.04 -18.32 -32.06
N ALA A 98 -1.75 -18.02 -32.01
CA ALA A 98 -0.79 -18.55 -32.97
C ALA A 98 -0.68 -20.08 -32.86
N LYS A 99 -0.60 -20.62 -31.63
CA LYS A 99 -0.59 -22.07 -31.40
C LYS A 99 -1.88 -22.75 -31.88
N GLU A 100 -3.04 -22.17 -31.60
CA GLU A 100 -4.33 -22.69 -32.09
C GLU A 100 -4.38 -22.69 -33.63
N ALA A 101 -3.89 -21.62 -34.28
CA ALA A 101 -3.80 -21.57 -35.74
C ALA A 101 -2.86 -22.66 -36.30
N GLU A 102 -1.68 -22.85 -35.70
CA GLU A 102 -0.75 -23.91 -36.11
C GLU A 102 -1.33 -25.31 -35.92
N GLU A 103 -2.04 -25.57 -34.82
CA GLU A 103 -2.71 -26.85 -34.57
C GLU A 103 -3.83 -27.11 -35.56
N THR A 104 -4.68 -26.12 -35.83
CA THR A 104 -5.75 -26.26 -36.82
C THR A 104 -5.23 -26.49 -38.23
N GLU A 105 -4.16 -25.78 -38.64
CA GLU A 105 -3.48 -26.04 -39.91
C GLU A 105 -2.92 -27.46 -39.98
N ARG A 106 -2.28 -27.94 -38.89
CA ARG A 106 -1.73 -29.29 -38.84
C ARG A 106 -2.83 -30.34 -38.99
N ILE A 107 -3.95 -30.18 -38.29
CA ILE A 107 -5.10 -31.09 -38.40
C ILE A 107 -5.66 -31.06 -39.82
N ALA A 108 -5.82 -29.88 -40.43
CA ALA A 108 -6.31 -29.74 -41.80
C ALA A 108 -5.42 -30.46 -42.81
N ARG A 109 -4.08 -30.35 -42.68
CA ARG A 109 -3.13 -31.07 -43.54
C ARG A 109 -3.24 -32.58 -43.37
N LEU A 110 -3.34 -33.08 -42.13
CA LEU A 110 -3.50 -34.51 -41.87
C LEU A 110 -4.79 -35.07 -42.49
N LEU A 111 -5.91 -34.34 -42.37
CA LEU A 111 -7.18 -34.72 -42.98
C LEU A 111 -7.09 -34.74 -44.51
N ALA A 112 -6.42 -33.76 -45.13
CA ALA A 112 -6.19 -33.73 -46.56
C ALA A 112 -5.36 -34.93 -47.04
N ASP A 113 -4.25 -35.22 -46.36
CA ASP A 113 -3.39 -36.38 -46.66
C ASP A 113 -4.15 -37.71 -46.54
N GLU A 114 -5.00 -37.85 -45.53
CA GLU A 114 -5.84 -39.03 -45.34
C GLU A 114 -6.89 -39.17 -46.45
N ALA A 115 -7.53 -38.05 -46.83
CA ALA A 115 -8.48 -38.02 -47.95
C ALA A 115 -7.81 -38.45 -49.26
N GLU A 116 -6.59 -37.95 -49.54
CA GLU A 116 -5.81 -38.38 -50.71
C GLU A 116 -5.47 -39.87 -50.69
N ARG A 117 -5.00 -40.39 -49.54
CA ARG A 117 -4.68 -41.82 -49.38
C ARG A 117 -5.92 -42.67 -49.60
N LYS A 118 -7.08 -42.23 -49.09
CA LYS A 118 -8.37 -42.91 -49.33
C LYS A 118 -8.75 -42.90 -50.81
N ALA A 119 -8.68 -41.74 -51.47
CA ALA A 119 -8.97 -41.63 -52.91
C ALA A 119 -8.05 -42.55 -53.75
N LYS A 120 -6.74 -42.60 -53.45
CA LYS A 120 -5.78 -43.52 -54.10
C LYS A 120 -6.15 -44.98 -53.87
N ARG A 121 -6.56 -45.36 -52.64
CA ARG A 121 -7.04 -46.72 -52.35
C ARG A 121 -8.30 -47.05 -53.14
N ASP A 122 -9.29 -46.16 -53.15
CA ASP A 122 -10.57 -46.36 -53.83
C ASP A 122 -10.37 -46.49 -55.35
N ALA A 123 -9.50 -45.68 -55.94
CA ALA A 123 -9.10 -45.81 -57.35
C ALA A 123 -8.47 -47.17 -57.66
N ARG A 124 -7.58 -47.68 -56.79
CA ARG A 124 -6.98 -49.01 -56.93
C ARG A 124 -8.02 -50.13 -56.83
N TYR A 125 -8.95 -50.03 -55.88
CA TYR A 125 -10.04 -50.99 -55.73
C TYR A 125 -10.97 -50.97 -56.94
N ALA A 126 -11.32 -49.80 -57.46
CA ALA A 126 -12.11 -49.65 -58.66
C ALA A 126 -11.41 -50.30 -59.87
N ALA A 127 -10.12 -49.99 -60.10
CA ALA A 127 -9.34 -50.59 -61.19
C ALA A 127 -9.26 -52.13 -61.07
N ARG A 128 -9.04 -52.67 -59.86
CA ARG A 128 -9.04 -54.13 -59.63
C ARG A 128 -10.40 -54.75 -59.94
N LYS A 129 -11.49 -54.10 -59.53
CA LYS A 129 -12.86 -54.57 -59.80
C LYS A 129 -13.15 -54.60 -61.30
N GLN A 130 -12.73 -53.57 -62.04
CA GLN A 130 -12.90 -53.53 -63.49
C GLN A 130 -12.13 -54.66 -64.18
N ARG A 131 -10.87 -54.91 -63.81
CA ARG A 131 -10.10 -56.04 -64.35
C ARG A 131 -10.77 -57.40 -64.11
N LYS A 132 -11.37 -57.61 -62.95
CA LYS A 132 -12.10 -58.86 -62.64
C LYS A 132 -13.42 -59.02 -63.39
N ARG A 133 -14.00 -57.93 -63.90
CA ARG A 133 -15.29 -57.93 -64.60
C ARG A 133 -15.12 -58.08 -66.11
N PHE A 134 -14.00 -57.60 -66.66
CA PHE A 134 -13.75 -57.52 -68.09
C PHE A 134 -12.54 -58.34 -68.57
N GLY A 135 -11.80 -58.97 -67.66
CA GLY A 135 -10.77 -59.98 -67.96
C GLY A 135 -11.18 -61.32 -67.40
#